data_AF-A0AAW4W064-F1
#
_entry.id   AF-A0AAW4W064-F1
#
_cell.length_a   1.000
_cell.length_b   1.000
_cell.length_c   1.000
_cell.angle_alpha   90.00
_cell.angle_beta   90.00
_cell.angle_gamma   90.00
#
_symmetry.space_group_name_H-M   'P 1'
#
loop_
_entity.id
_entity.type
_entity.pdbx_description
1 polymer ?
#
loop_
_entity_poly.entity_id
_entity_poly.type
_entity_poly.pdbx_seq_one_letter_code
_entity_poly.pdbx_strand_id
1 'polypeptide(L)'
;MQKKEKNTRKGFTLVELIVVLVILAILAAFMIPALIQYIERSLEASDLIEVRAAYIDVLTAVTEQDRDNMSKTVRLKQKQDDWQSRDPITIAGVTHYKADGDTPNWKGTPAAGGECEVYYDSAAAVIVFDWKGKSTADGTINWNEDLHGILDRTGILPNLNYNQNFEIDSKCPNSSMVPEVKKQIGSDSLLNKGTWAFLGSSTNKSNRYLFWTSVDTDVVGAGKQIPVIVSSANGGFYISKTITATRSNKVKSYVAITDHINSYSSFQTYTTGKRYETLTEAYSAYKKQVNDNAEFTEYKDTLPE
;
A
#
# COMPACT_ATOMS: atom_id res chain seq x y z
N MET A 1 -48.85 26.79 -39.05
CA MET A 1 -47.38 26.94 -39.09
C MET A 1 -46.84 26.80 -37.67
N GLN A 2 -46.21 25.66 -37.33
CA GLN A 2 -45.54 25.50 -36.03
C GLN A 2 -44.10 26.02 -36.12
N LYS A 3 -43.75 26.98 -35.26
CA LYS A 3 -42.42 27.59 -35.17
C LYS A 3 -41.52 26.62 -34.39
N LYS A 4 -40.51 26.03 -35.04
CA LYS A 4 -39.45 25.25 -34.37
C LYS A 4 -38.55 26.21 -33.59
N GLU A 5 -38.61 26.17 -32.26
CA GLU A 5 -37.62 26.81 -31.40
C GLU A 5 -36.28 26.07 -31.53
N LYS A 6 -35.24 26.78 -31.99
CA LYS A 6 -33.87 26.27 -31.99
C LYS A 6 -33.33 26.35 -30.57
N ASN A 7 -33.13 25.18 -29.95
CA ASN A 7 -32.53 25.05 -28.63
C ASN A 7 -31.03 25.41 -28.72
N THR A 8 -30.68 26.68 -28.50
CA THR A 8 -29.29 27.15 -28.46
C THR A 8 -28.70 26.93 -27.07
N ARG A 9 -28.53 25.68 -26.66
CA ARG A 9 -27.71 25.35 -25.49
C ARG A 9 -26.24 25.39 -25.92
N LYS A 10 -25.49 26.39 -25.46
CA LYS A 10 -24.04 26.43 -25.64
C LYS A 10 -23.43 25.25 -24.88
N GLY A 11 -22.83 24.32 -25.60
CA GLY A 11 -22.04 23.24 -25.01
C GLY A 11 -20.65 23.74 -24.61
N PHE A 12 -20.01 23.07 -23.65
CA PHE A 12 -18.61 23.31 -23.32
C PHE A 12 -17.71 22.93 -24.48
N THR A 13 -16.70 23.75 -24.75
CA THR A 13 -15.67 23.48 -25.74
C THR A 13 -14.60 22.54 -25.17
N LEU A 14 -13.93 21.79 -26.04
CA LEU A 14 -12.83 20.90 -25.65
C LEU A 14 -11.69 21.68 -24.96
N VAL A 15 -11.43 22.91 -25.40
CA VAL A 15 -10.40 23.78 -24.83
C VAL A 15 -10.75 24.17 -23.40
N GLU A 16 -11.99 24.57 -23.13
CA GLU A 16 -12.45 24.90 -21.76
C GLU A 16 -12.29 23.70 -20.82
N LEU A 17 -12.61 22.49 -21.30
CA LEU A 17 -12.44 21.28 -20.51
C LEU A 17 -10.97 20.99 -20.17
N ILE A 18 -10.06 21.13 -21.14
CA ILE A 18 -8.62 20.90 -20.92
C ILE A 18 -8.05 21.90 -19.92
N VAL A 19 -8.41 23.18 -20.03
CA VAL A 19 -7.94 24.22 -19.09
C VAL A 19 -8.37 23.89 -17.67
N VAL A 20 -9.62 23.45 -17.46
CA VAL A 20 -10.11 23.05 -16.14
C VAL A 20 -9.32 21.85 -15.59
N LEU A 21 -9.06 20.83 -16.42
CA LEU A 21 -8.28 19.65 -16.00
C LEU A 21 -6.84 20.00 -15.59
N VAL A 22 -6.19 20.92 -16.30
CA VAL A 22 -4.84 21.39 -15.96
C VAL A 22 -4.83 22.11 -14.61
N ILE A 23 -5.81 23.00 -14.38
CA ILE A 23 -5.93 23.71 -13.09
C ILE A 23 -6.17 22.72 -11.95
N LEU A 24 -7.05 21.73 -12.14
CA LEU A 24 -7.31 20.69 -11.14
C LEU A 24 -6.06 19.84 -10.83
N ALA A 25 -5.24 19.52 -11.84
CA ALA A 25 -4.02 18.77 -11.64
C ALA A 25 -2.98 19.55 -10.80
N ILE A 26 -2.79 20.83 -11.10
CA ILE A 26 -1.89 21.71 -10.34
C ILE A 26 -2.38 21.85 -8.90
N LEU A 27 -3.67 22.08 -8.69
CA LEU A 27 -4.27 22.19 -7.36
C LEU A 27 -4.12 20.89 -6.55
N ALA A 28 -4.36 19.74 -7.18
CA ALA A 28 -4.18 18.44 -6.55
C ALA A 28 -2.72 18.21 -6.10
N ALA A 29 -1.75 18.62 -6.91
CA ALA A 29 -0.33 18.47 -6.59
C ALA A 29 0.08 19.17 -5.29
N PHE A 30 -0.51 20.33 -4.98
CA PHE A 30 -0.25 21.04 -3.72
C PHE A 30 -1.12 20.54 -2.56
N MET A 31 -2.36 20.13 -2.82
CA MET A 31 -3.29 19.70 -1.77
C MET A 31 -2.96 18.31 -1.19
N ILE A 32 -2.48 17.37 -2.01
CA ILE A 32 -2.22 15.99 -1.56
C ILE A 32 -1.15 15.94 -0.45
N PRO A 33 0.03 16.58 -0.59
CA PRO A 33 1.04 16.60 0.48
C PRO A 33 0.50 17.21 1.78
N ALA A 34 -0.28 18.29 1.68
CA ALA A 34 -0.88 18.95 2.84
C ALA A 34 -1.91 18.05 3.55
N LEU A 35 -2.71 17.30 2.78
CA LEU A 35 -3.66 16.34 3.33
C LEU A 35 -2.96 15.17 4.02
N ILE A 36 -1.89 14.62 3.43
CA ILE A 36 -1.08 13.56 4.04
C ILE A 36 -0.51 14.03 5.39
N GLN A 37 0.07 15.23 5.43
CA GLN A 37 0.59 15.80 6.67
C GLN A 37 -0.50 16.01 7.72
N TYR A 38 -1.72 16.40 7.31
CA TYR A 38 -2.85 16.57 8.23
C TYR A 38 -3.33 15.24 8.81
N ILE A 39 -3.39 14.19 7.99
CA ILE A 39 -3.71 12.82 8.44
C ILE A 39 -2.65 12.37 9.46
N GLU A 40 -1.36 12.53 9.16
CA GLU A 40 -0.28 12.15 10.07
C GLU A 40 -0.40 12.84 11.43
N ARG A 41 -0.65 14.16 11.42
CA ARG A 41 -0.87 14.95 12.64
C ARG A 41 -2.06 14.45 13.46
N SER A 42 -3.10 13.95 12.80
CA SER A 42 -4.28 13.38 13.47
C SER A 42 -3.96 12.02 14.10
N LEU A 43 -3.14 11.19 13.43
CA LEU A 43 -2.72 9.89 13.94
C LEU A 43 -1.80 10.07 15.15
N GLU A 44 -0.77 10.92 15.05
CA GLU A 44 0.11 11.26 16.18
C GLU A 44 -0.67 11.82 17.37
N ALA A 45 -1.70 12.66 17.12
CA ALA A 45 -2.56 13.17 18.18
C ALA A 45 -3.37 12.06 18.87
N SER A 46 -3.88 11.08 18.12
CA SER A 46 -4.55 9.91 18.68
C SER A 46 -3.58 9.08 19.52
N ASP A 47 -2.37 8.83 19.02
CA ASP A 47 -1.35 8.04 19.71
C ASP A 47 -0.95 8.70 21.03
N LEU A 48 -0.76 10.03 21.04
CA LEU A 48 -0.46 10.77 22.26
C LEU A 48 -1.60 10.71 23.30
N ILE A 49 -2.86 10.65 22.88
CA ILE A 49 -4.01 10.47 23.79
C ILE A 49 -3.98 9.07 24.40
N GLU A 50 -3.74 8.03 23.60
CA GLU A 50 -3.71 6.64 24.06
C GLU A 50 -2.52 6.37 24.98
N VAL A 51 -1.32 6.87 24.64
CA VAL A 51 -0.14 6.78 25.51
C VAL A 51 -0.35 7.54 26.81
N ARG A 52 -1.02 8.70 26.78
CA ARG A 52 -1.38 9.43 28.00
C ARG A 52 -2.38 8.66 28.87
N ALA A 53 -3.35 7.97 28.27
CA ALA A 53 -4.27 7.11 29.01
C ALA A 53 -3.52 5.94 29.66
N ALA A 54 -2.61 5.30 28.93
CA ALA A 54 -1.76 4.24 29.47
C ALA A 54 -0.87 4.72 30.63
N TYR A 55 -0.32 5.93 30.54
CA TYR A 55 0.41 6.56 31.65
C TYR A 55 -0.46 6.69 32.90
N ILE A 56 -1.71 7.14 32.76
CA ILE A 56 -2.63 7.29 33.91
C ILE A 56 -2.94 5.93 34.52
N ASP A 57 -3.18 4.90 33.71
CA ASP A 57 -3.45 3.55 34.20
C ASP A 57 -2.25 2.99 34.98
N VAL A 58 -1.03 3.13 34.45
CA VAL A 58 0.20 2.70 35.12
C VAL A 58 0.43 3.49 36.40
N LEU A 59 0.20 4.81 36.39
CA LEU A 59 0.34 5.65 37.58
C LEU A 59 -0.64 5.24 38.69
N THR A 60 -1.89 4.91 38.32
CA THR A 60 -2.89 4.38 39.25
C THR A 60 -2.43 3.05 39.82
N ALA A 61 -1.99 2.11 38.99
CA ALA A 61 -1.47 0.81 39.44
C ALA A 61 -0.27 0.95 40.40
N VAL A 62 0.66 1.88 40.12
CA VAL A 62 1.78 2.21 41.01
C VAL A 62 1.29 2.74 42.36
N THR A 63 0.30 3.64 42.34
CA THR A 63 -0.28 4.24 43.55
C THR A 63 -1.01 3.20 44.41
N GLU A 64 -1.72 2.28 43.76
CA GLU A 64 -2.47 1.19 44.41
C GLU A 64 -1.59 -0.02 44.76
N GLN A 65 -0.30 0.01 44.41
CA GLN A 65 0.66 -1.10 44.58
C GLN A 65 0.24 -2.38 43.84
N ASP A 66 -0.52 -2.25 42.76
CA ASP A 66 -0.90 -3.35 41.87
C ASP A 66 0.26 -3.70 40.93
N ARG A 67 1.07 -4.68 41.36
CA ARG A 67 2.28 -5.09 40.65
C ARG A 67 2.03 -5.72 39.29
N ASP A 68 0.83 -6.23 39.05
CA ASP A 68 0.52 -6.95 37.81
C ASP A 68 0.15 -5.98 36.67
N ASN A 69 -0.16 -4.72 36.99
CA ASN A 69 -0.64 -3.70 36.05
C ASN A 69 0.29 -2.47 35.91
N MET A 70 1.55 -2.57 36.34
CA MET A 70 2.54 -1.47 36.23
C MET A 70 3.21 -1.36 34.84
N SER A 71 2.69 -2.04 33.82
CA SER A 71 3.09 -1.90 32.42
C SER A 71 1.87 -1.96 31.51
N LYS A 72 1.85 -1.12 30.48
CA LYS A 72 0.83 -1.12 29.44
C LYS A 72 1.42 -0.78 28.08
N THR A 73 1.14 -1.61 27.10
CA THR A 73 1.59 -1.42 25.72
C THR A 73 0.49 -0.75 24.88
N VAL A 74 0.86 0.31 24.17
CA VAL A 74 0.01 1.01 23.21
C VAL A 74 0.55 0.77 21.82
N ARG A 75 -0.32 0.39 20.87
CA ARG A 75 0.02 0.29 19.45
C ARG A 75 -0.18 1.63 18.78
N LEU A 76 0.86 2.14 18.13
CA LEU A 76 0.85 3.43 17.46
C LEU A 76 0.17 3.31 16.10
N LYS A 77 -0.52 4.37 15.69
CA LYS A 77 -1.24 4.49 14.43
C LYS A 77 -0.51 5.37 13.42
N GLN A 78 0.45 6.18 13.87
CA GLN A 78 1.29 7.02 13.01
C GLN A 78 1.89 6.20 11.86
N LYS A 79 2.01 6.81 10.68
CA LYS A 79 2.47 6.15 9.46
C LYS A 79 3.87 6.59 9.06
N GLN A 80 4.46 7.54 9.78
CA GLN A 80 5.85 7.95 9.62
C GLN A 80 6.65 7.64 10.88
N ASP A 81 7.94 7.42 10.71
CA ASP A 81 8.89 7.30 11.82
C ASP A 81 9.11 8.67 12.44
N ASP A 82 9.27 8.70 13.76
CA ASP A 82 9.48 9.92 14.56
C ASP A 82 8.30 10.91 14.46
N TRP A 83 8.29 11.93 15.31
CA TRP A 83 7.23 12.92 15.38
C TRP A 83 7.32 13.94 14.24
N GLN A 84 6.32 14.02 13.37
CA GLN A 84 6.30 14.99 12.26
C GLN A 84 5.54 16.26 12.62
N SER A 85 4.65 16.20 13.63
CA SER A 85 3.77 17.32 13.95
C SER A 85 4.42 18.42 14.78
N ARG A 86 5.32 18.07 15.70
CA ARG A 86 5.90 18.99 16.69
C ARG A 86 7.18 18.44 17.32
N ASP A 87 8.03 19.36 17.76
CA ASP A 87 9.21 19.13 18.57
C ASP A 87 9.36 20.37 19.49
N PRO A 88 9.25 20.26 20.82
CA PRO A 88 9.23 19.02 21.61
C PRO A 88 7.85 18.37 21.72
N ILE A 89 7.84 17.13 22.24
CA ILE A 89 6.65 16.39 22.65
C ILE A 89 6.53 16.44 24.17
N THR A 90 5.29 16.65 24.67
CA THR A 90 5.00 16.60 26.11
C THR A 90 3.90 15.59 26.42
N ILE A 91 4.22 14.57 27.22
CA ILE A 91 3.28 13.54 27.70
C ILE A 91 3.31 13.56 29.23
N ALA A 92 2.16 13.82 29.86
CA ALA A 92 2.00 13.83 31.30
C ALA A 92 3.05 14.67 32.08
N GLY A 93 3.50 15.79 31.49
CA GLY A 93 4.50 16.68 32.10
C GLY A 93 5.95 16.33 31.80
N VAL A 94 6.21 15.17 31.16
CA VAL A 94 7.53 14.83 30.61
C VAL A 94 7.66 15.45 29.23
N THR A 95 8.68 16.29 29.03
CA THR A 95 8.98 16.92 27.74
C THR A 95 10.27 16.33 27.16
N HIS A 96 10.25 15.97 25.88
CA HIS A 96 11.38 15.38 25.16
C HIS A 96 11.53 16.05 23.79
N TYR A 97 12.77 16.38 23.43
CA TYR A 97 13.14 16.88 22.11
C TYR A 97 13.73 15.79 21.24
N LYS A 98 13.60 15.89 19.92
CA LYS A 98 14.22 14.92 19.00
C LYS A 98 15.74 14.79 19.15
N ALA A 99 16.39 15.88 19.55
CA ALA A 99 17.84 15.91 19.77
C ALA A 99 18.24 15.28 21.12
N ASP A 100 17.29 15.13 22.04
CA ASP A 100 17.51 14.40 23.28
C ASP A 100 17.51 12.91 22.91
N GLY A 101 18.62 12.22 23.14
CA GLY A 101 18.62 10.76 23.06
C GLY A 101 17.72 10.14 24.15
N ASP A 102 18.12 8.96 24.63
CA ASP A 102 17.41 8.35 25.75
C ASP A 102 17.55 9.19 27.04
N THR A 103 16.45 9.33 27.76
CA THR A 103 16.34 9.96 29.08
C THR A 103 15.72 8.97 30.07
N PRO A 104 15.73 9.24 31.39
CA PRO A 104 15.11 8.34 32.37
C PRO A 104 13.63 8.03 32.08
N ASN A 105 12.89 8.97 31.49
CA ASN A 105 11.46 8.82 31.18
C ASN A 105 11.18 8.45 29.72
N TRP A 106 12.19 8.44 28.85
CA TRP A 106 11.98 8.34 27.40
C TRP A 106 13.08 7.49 26.77
N LYS A 107 12.71 6.37 26.15
CA LYS A 107 13.65 5.49 25.46
C LYS A 107 13.23 5.29 24.02
N GLY A 108 14.18 5.46 23.10
CA GLY A 108 13.94 5.28 21.68
C GLY A 108 13.08 6.37 21.04
N THR A 109 12.69 6.09 19.80
CA THR A 109 11.91 6.97 18.93
C THR A 109 10.71 6.17 18.42
N PRO A 110 9.49 6.77 18.33
CA PRO A 110 8.35 6.05 17.78
C PRO A 110 8.59 5.70 16.31
N ALA A 111 8.23 4.48 15.93
CA ALA A 111 8.25 4.03 14.54
C ALA A 111 6.82 4.05 13.96
N ALA A 112 6.72 4.13 12.63
CA ALA A 112 5.46 3.94 11.92
C ALA A 112 4.81 2.60 12.31
N GLY A 113 3.59 2.64 12.84
CA GLY A 113 2.88 1.45 13.33
C GLY A 113 3.57 0.73 14.50
N GLY A 114 4.51 1.39 15.18
CA GLY A 114 5.27 0.84 16.30
C GLY A 114 4.45 0.65 17.57
N GLU A 115 5.13 0.43 18.69
CA GLU A 115 4.50 0.28 20.00
C GLU A 115 5.18 1.20 21.02
N CYS A 116 4.42 1.73 21.97
CA CYS A 116 4.95 2.38 23.16
C CYS A 116 4.63 1.50 24.35
N GLU A 117 5.66 0.96 25.01
CA GLU A 117 5.48 0.34 26.32
C GLU A 117 5.63 1.43 27.39
N VAL A 118 4.54 1.68 28.11
CA VAL A 118 4.52 2.59 29.25
C VAL A 118 4.63 1.75 30.51
N TYR A 119 5.69 1.92 31.28
CA TYR A 119 5.92 1.08 32.47
C TYR A 119 6.60 1.83 33.61
N TYR A 120 6.43 1.35 34.84
CA TYR A 120 7.12 1.89 36.00
C TYR A 120 8.49 1.25 36.21
N ASP A 121 9.55 2.05 36.18
CA ASP A 121 10.90 1.65 36.55
C ASP A 121 11.10 1.89 38.06
N SER A 122 11.10 0.80 38.84
CA SER A 122 11.25 0.87 40.29
C SER A 122 12.64 1.34 40.76
N ALA A 123 13.68 1.19 39.94
CA ALA A 123 15.04 1.59 40.32
C ALA A 123 15.22 3.11 40.14
N ALA A 124 14.67 3.66 39.07
CA ALA A 124 14.69 5.10 38.82
C ALA A 124 13.50 5.86 39.45
N ALA A 125 12.50 5.13 39.96
CA ALA A 125 11.26 5.64 40.53
C ALA A 125 10.48 6.57 39.57
N VAL A 126 10.43 6.19 38.28
CA VAL A 126 9.77 6.96 37.21
C VAL A 126 8.93 6.06 36.31
N ILE A 127 7.94 6.65 35.65
CA ILE A 127 7.26 6.00 34.51
C ILE A 127 8.05 6.30 33.23
N VAL A 128 8.30 5.27 32.45
CA VAL A 128 9.10 5.29 31.23
C VAL A 128 8.17 5.12 30.02
N PHE A 129 8.38 5.95 29.00
CA PHE A 129 7.86 5.74 27.65
C PHE A 129 8.96 5.05 26.84
N ASP A 130 8.81 3.76 26.59
CA ASP A 130 9.76 2.96 25.82
C ASP A 130 9.18 2.71 24.43
N TRP A 131 9.63 3.54 23.49
CA TRP A 131 9.21 3.52 22.10
C TRP A 131 9.92 2.39 21.38
N LYS A 132 9.13 1.40 21.00
CA LYS A 132 9.55 0.15 20.39
C LYS A 132 8.94 -0.02 19.03
N GLY A 133 9.46 -1.02 18.35
CA GLY A 133 9.22 -1.24 16.95
C GLY A 133 10.52 -0.98 16.22
N LYS A 134 11.01 -2.02 15.54
CA LYS A 134 11.71 -1.73 14.29
C LYS A 134 10.68 -0.99 13.45
N SER A 135 11.10 0.03 12.70
CA SER A 135 10.42 0.35 11.46
C SER A 135 10.28 -1.01 10.77
N THR A 136 9.10 -1.63 10.86
CA THR A 136 8.81 -2.72 9.97
C THR A 136 8.93 -2.01 8.64
N ALA A 137 9.93 -2.36 7.85
CA ALA A 137 10.07 -1.96 6.46
C ALA A 137 8.89 -2.55 5.67
N ASP A 138 7.69 -2.21 6.11
CA ASP A 138 6.39 -2.81 5.91
C ASP A 138 5.26 -1.80 6.26
N GLY A 139 5.61 -0.61 6.76
CA GLY A 139 4.73 0.56 6.89
C GLY A 139 4.93 1.64 5.81
N THR A 140 6.00 1.59 5.01
CA THR A 140 6.13 2.43 3.82
C THR A 140 6.49 1.56 2.63
N ILE A 141 5.53 1.38 1.73
CA ILE A 141 5.75 0.70 0.46
C ILE A 141 6.84 1.46 -0.31
N ASN A 142 7.83 0.74 -0.85
CA ASN A 142 8.82 1.31 -1.75
C ASN A 142 8.18 1.67 -3.10
N TRP A 143 7.70 2.90 -3.20
CA TRP A 143 7.03 3.39 -4.41
C TRP A 143 7.97 3.62 -5.60
N ASN A 144 9.29 3.51 -5.40
CA ASN A 144 10.31 3.64 -6.44
C ASN A 144 10.92 2.28 -6.82
N GLU A 145 10.32 1.17 -6.41
CA GLU A 145 10.81 -0.18 -6.69
C GLU A 145 10.80 -0.49 -8.19
N ASP A 146 11.90 -1.06 -8.69
CA ASP A 146 11.94 -1.69 -10.01
C ASP A 146 11.27 -3.07 -9.96
N LEU A 147 9.95 -3.06 -10.13
CA LEU A 147 9.11 -4.26 -10.06
C LEU A 147 9.46 -5.31 -11.12
N HIS A 148 9.82 -4.91 -12.34
CA HIS A 148 10.22 -5.86 -13.39
C HIS A 148 11.64 -6.38 -13.17
N GLY A 149 12.51 -5.56 -12.58
CA GLY A 149 13.82 -5.98 -12.11
C GLY A 149 13.78 -7.13 -11.11
N ILE A 150 12.71 -7.28 -10.32
CA ILE A 150 12.50 -8.44 -9.42
C ILE A 150 12.59 -9.74 -10.22
N LEU A 151 11.84 -9.83 -11.32
CA LEU A 151 11.84 -11.01 -12.17
C LEU A 151 13.18 -11.19 -12.88
N ASP A 152 13.80 -10.11 -13.37
CA ASP A 152 15.09 -10.20 -14.06
C ASP A 152 16.19 -10.74 -13.15
N ARG A 153 16.22 -10.34 -11.86
CA ARG A 153 17.18 -10.83 -10.85
C ARG A 153 17.06 -12.33 -10.54
N THR A 154 15.91 -12.95 -10.80
CA THR A 154 15.71 -14.38 -10.54
C THR A 154 16.51 -15.29 -11.49
N GLY A 155 16.88 -14.79 -12.68
CA GLY A 155 17.45 -15.63 -13.73
C GLY A 155 16.49 -16.69 -14.29
N ILE A 156 15.17 -16.59 -14.03
CA ILE A 156 14.18 -17.52 -14.58
C ILE A 156 14.08 -17.40 -16.10
N LEU A 157 14.05 -16.16 -16.60
CA LEU A 157 13.73 -15.87 -18.02
C LEU A 157 14.65 -16.59 -19.01
N PRO A 158 15.99 -16.58 -18.84
CA PRO A 158 16.89 -17.35 -19.71
C PRO A 158 16.66 -18.87 -19.68
N ASN A 159 16.16 -19.42 -18.57
CA ASN A 159 15.99 -20.85 -18.35
C ASN A 159 14.66 -21.40 -18.88
N LEU A 160 13.77 -20.54 -19.41
CA LEU A 160 12.48 -20.95 -19.96
C LEU A 160 12.56 -21.57 -21.37
N ASN A 161 13.75 -21.98 -21.85
CA ASN A 161 13.96 -22.63 -23.15
C ASN A 161 13.29 -21.92 -24.34
N TYR A 162 13.31 -20.59 -24.35
CA TYR A 162 12.61 -19.75 -25.35
C TYR A 162 11.10 -20.01 -25.46
N ASN A 163 10.45 -20.57 -24.42
CA ASN A 163 9.00 -20.62 -24.36
C ASN A 163 8.48 -19.20 -24.51
N GLN A 164 7.75 -18.97 -25.60
CA GLN A 164 7.28 -17.64 -25.95
C GLN A 164 6.43 -17.08 -24.81
N ASN A 165 5.60 -17.89 -24.14
CA ASN A 165 4.69 -17.42 -23.11
C ASN A 165 5.00 -18.06 -21.75
N PHE A 166 4.99 -17.24 -20.69
CA PHE A 166 5.06 -17.70 -19.30
C PHE A 166 3.99 -17.02 -18.44
N GLU A 167 3.64 -17.68 -17.34
CA GLU A 167 2.83 -17.15 -16.25
C GLU A 167 3.46 -17.59 -14.93
N ILE A 168 3.80 -16.63 -14.08
CA ILE A 168 4.23 -16.84 -12.69
C ILE A 168 3.23 -16.09 -11.82
N ASP A 169 2.17 -16.78 -11.43
CA ASP A 169 1.12 -16.26 -10.55
C ASP A 169 1.45 -16.58 -9.08
N SER A 170 1.31 -15.60 -8.19
CA SER A 170 1.72 -15.70 -6.79
C SER A 170 0.94 -16.73 -5.97
N LYS A 171 -0.24 -17.13 -6.44
CA LYS A 171 -1.10 -18.16 -5.84
C LYS A 171 -0.85 -19.56 -6.39
N CYS A 172 -0.02 -19.72 -7.42
CA CYS A 172 0.28 -21.03 -8.00
C CYS A 172 0.99 -21.94 -6.98
N PRO A 173 0.33 -23.02 -6.50
CA PRO A 173 0.89 -23.88 -5.45
C PRO A 173 2.01 -24.75 -6.02
N ASN A 174 3.00 -25.15 -5.21
CA ASN A 174 4.09 -26.03 -5.69
C ASN A 174 4.84 -25.54 -6.94
N SER A 175 4.84 -24.23 -7.20
CA SER A 175 5.65 -23.64 -8.26
C SER A 175 7.12 -23.64 -7.85
N SER A 176 8.02 -24.02 -8.76
CA SER A 176 9.46 -23.82 -8.58
C SER A 176 9.90 -22.37 -8.83
N MET A 177 9.08 -21.58 -9.54
CA MET A 177 9.42 -20.20 -9.94
C MET A 177 8.94 -19.16 -8.93
N VAL A 178 7.76 -19.35 -8.32
CA VAL A 178 7.20 -18.41 -7.34
C VAL A 178 8.13 -18.18 -6.13
N PRO A 179 8.73 -19.22 -5.52
CA PRO A 179 9.69 -19.02 -4.42
C PRO A 179 10.92 -18.19 -4.84
N GLU A 180 11.43 -18.38 -6.06
CA GLU A 180 12.57 -17.61 -6.56
C GLU A 180 12.23 -16.14 -6.78
N VAL A 181 11.03 -15.83 -7.28
CA VAL A 181 10.54 -14.44 -7.34
C VAL A 181 10.40 -13.87 -5.92
N LYS A 182 9.76 -14.60 -4.99
CA LYS A 182 9.56 -14.12 -3.60
C LYS A 182 10.87 -13.81 -2.87
N LYS A 183 11.96 -14.53 -3.14
CA LYS A 183 13.29 -14.22 -2.59
C LYS A 183 13.85 -12.86 -3.05
N GLN A 184 13.40 -12.37 -4.21
CA GLN A 184 13.85 -11.10 -4.81
C GLN A 184 12.95 -9.90 -4.47
N ILE A 185 11.80 -10.16 -3.84
CA ILE A 185 10.84 -9.14 -3.38
C ILE A 185 11.38 -8.55 -2.08
N GLY A 186 11.61 -7.23 -2.05
CA GLY A 186 12.00 -6.52 -0.83
C GLY A 186 10.91 -6.59 0.24
N SER A 187 11.26 -6.50 1.52
CA SER A 187 10.26 -6.51 2.60
C SER A 187 9.23 -5.37 2.44
N ASP A 188 9.67 -4.24 1.91
CA ASP A 188 8.91 -3.01 1.66
C ASP A 188 8.20 -2.99 0.28
N SER A 189 8.20 -4.10 -0.46
CA SER A 189 7.55 -4.16 -1.77
C SER A 189 6.02 -4.16 -1.68
N LEU A 190 5.38 -3.48 -2.63
CA LEU A 190 3.94 -3.56 -2.84
C LEU A 190 3.48 -5.02 -3.09
N LEU A 191 4.33 -5.86 -3.67
CA LEU A 191 4.01 -7.24 -3.99
C LEU A 191 3.77 -8.13 -2.76
N ASN A 192 4.22 -7.71 -1.57
CA ASN A 192 3.92 -8.39 -0.30
C ASN A 192 2.50 -8.10 0.21
N LYS A 193 1.83 -7.09 -0.34
CA LYS A 193 0.54 -6.59 0.13
C LYS A 193 -0.62 -6.94 -0.80
N GLY A 194 -0.49 -8.01 -1.59
CA GLY A 194 -1.52 -8.37 -2.56
C GLY A 194 -1.22 -9.63 -3.36
N THR A 195 -2.11 -9.91 -4.33
CA THR A 195 -1.91 -10.96 -5.34
C THR A 195 -1.21 -10.36 -6.55
N TRP A 196 -0.26 -11.08 -7.13
CA TRP A 196 0.48 -10.62 -8.30
C TRP A 196 0.73 -11.75 -9.28
N ALA A 197 0.94 -11.40 -10.54
CA ALA A 197 1.43 -12.32 -11.54
C ALA A 197 2.36 -11.62 -12.53
N PHE A 198 3.48 -12.26 -12.84
CA PHE A 198 4.27 -11.91 -14.01
C PHE A 198 3.83 -12.78 -15.19
N LEU A 199 3.49 -12.16 -16.31
CA LEU A 199 3.02 -12.86 -17.49
C LEU A 199 3.64 -12.30 -18.77
N GLY A 200 3.58 -13.12 -19.82
CA GLY A 200 3.90 -12.70 -21.18
C GLY A 200 5.19 -13.33 -21.67
N SER A 201 6.05 -12.54 -22.33
CA SER A 201 7.17 -13.10 -23.08
C SER A 201 8.47 -13.25 -22.28
N SER A 202 9.06 -14.44 -22.36
CA SER A 202 10.38 -14.70 -21.78
C SER A 202 11.49 -13.97 -22.54
N THR A 203 11.31 -13.75 -23.85
CA THR A 203 12.31 -13.18 -24.76
C THR A 203 11.98 -11.75 -25.20
N ASN A 204 10.71 -11.40 -25.36
CA ASN A 204 10.30 -10.08 -25.82
C ASN A 204 9.83 -9.20 -24.65
N LYS A 205 10.71 -8.30 -24.19
CA LYS A 205 10.41 -7.35 -23.11
C LYS A 205 9.12 -6.55 -23.35
N SER A 206 8.83 -6.16 -24.60
CA SER A 206 7.61 -5.40 -24.93
C SER A 206 6.31 -6.14 -24.68
N ASN A 207 6.37 -7.47 -24.61
CA ASN A 207 5.23 -8.33 -24.37
C ASN A 207 5.26 -8.93 -22.96
N ARG A 208 5.91 -8.28 -22.00
CA ARG A 208 6.00 -8.73 -20.61
C ARG A 208 5.30 -7.76 -19.67
N TYR A 209 4.53 -8.31 -18.74
CA TYR A 209 3.65 -7.55 -17.89
C TYR A 209 3.69 -8.07 -16.46
N LEU A 210 3.44 -7.16 -15.52
CA LEU A 210 3.15 -7.44 -14.13
C LEU A 210 1.72 -7.01 -13.85
N PHE A 211 0.96 -7.89 -13.23
CA PHE A 211 -0.38 -7.62 -12.72
C PHE A 211 -0.30 -7.65 -11.20
N TRP A 212 -0.95 -6.71 -10.53
CA TRP A 212 -1.05 -6.65 -9.09
C TRP A 212 -2.45 -6.21 -8.66
N THR A 213 -2.96 -6.78 -7.57
CA THR A 213 -4.19 -6.37 -6.90
C THR A 213 -4.02 -6.49 -5.40
N SER A 214 -4.71 -5.65 -4.63
CA SER A 214 -4.80 -5.79 -3.17
C SER A 214 -5.64 -6.99 -2.75
N VAL A 215 -6.43 -7.55 -3.67
CA VAL A 215 -7.38 -8.64 -3.41
C VAL A 215 -6.67 -9.99 -3.28
N ASP A 216 -7.03 -10.78 -2.26
CA ASP A 216 -6.67 -12.20 -2.20
C ASP A 216 -7.60 -13.01 -3.11
N THR A 217 -7.07 -13.50 -4.24
CA THR A 217 -7.87 -14.21 -5.24
C THR A 217 -8.39 -15.56 -4.75
N ASP A 218 -7.71 -16.22 -3.81
CA ASP A 218 -8.18 -17.49 -3.23
C ASP A 218 -9.38 -17.25 -2.31
N VAL A 219 -9.46 -16.08 -1.67
CA VAL A 219 -10.60 -15.68 -0.82
C VAL A 219 -11.81 -15.29 -1.67
N VAL A 220 -11.58 -14.50 -2.72
CA VAL A 220 -12.66 -14.01 -3.59
C VAL A 220 -13.25 -15.10 -4.49
N GLY A 221 -12.42 -16.07 -4.90
CA GLY A 221 -12.84 -17.17 -5.76
C GLY A 221 -12.79 -16.83 -7.26
N ALA A 222 -13.03 -17.84 -8.10
CA ALA A 222 -12.96 -17.74 -9.56
C ALA A 222 -14.21 -17.09 -10.18
N GLY A 223 -14.07 -16.52 -11.38
CA GLY A 223 -15.14 -15.88 -12.13
C GLY A 223 -15.53 -14.49 -11.61
N LYS A 224 -14.67 -13.87 -10.79
CA LYS A 224 -14.94 -12.59 -10.14
C LYS A 224 -14.17 -11.46 -10.79
N GLN A 225 -14.85 -10.35 -11.02
CA GLN A 225 -14.21 -9.15 -11.54
C GLN A 225 -13.44 -8.47 -10.40
N ILE A 226 -12.16 -8.18 -10.61
CA ILE A 226 -11.29 -7.50 -9.65
C ILE A 226 -10.56 -6.31 -10.30
N PRO A 227 -10.26 -5.25 -9.55
CA PRO A 227 -9.42 -4.17 -10.04
C PRO A 227 -7.95 -4.62 -10.01
N VAL A 228 -7.16 -4.16 -10.97
CA VAL A 228 -5.72 -4.48 -11.04
C VAL A 228 -4.90 -3.25 -11.45
N ILE A 229 -3.68 -3.17 -10.92
CA ILE A 229 -2.59 -2.39 -11.50
C ILE A 229 -1.88 -3.29 -12.50
N VAL A 230 -1.70 -2.80 -13.73
CA VAL A 230 -0.96 -3.49 -14.79
C VAL A 230 0.25 -2.64 -15.18
N SER A 231 1.44 -3.21 -15.11
CA SER A 231 2.69 -2.58 -15.52
C SER A 231 3.28 -3.31 -16.71
N SER A 232 3.65 -2.55 -17.75
CA SER A 232 4.44 -3.09 -18.88
C SER A 232 5.92 -3.05 -18.53
N ALA A 233 6.69 -4.06 -18.94
CA ALA A 233 8.15 -4.04 -18.77
C ALA A 233 8.84 -2.93 -19.59
N ASN A 234 8.15 -2.36 -20.58
CA ASN A 234 8.58 -1.13 -21.27
C ASN A 234 8.32 0.15 -20.46
N GLY A 235 7.79 0.01 -19.25
CA GLY A 235 7.50 1.10 -18.33
C GLY A 235 6.04 1.51 -18.34
N GLY A 236 5.68 2.27 -17.30
CA GLY A 236 4.36 2.80 -17.06
C GLY A 236 3.39 1.79 -16.46
N PHE A 237 2.32 2.35 -15.92
CA PHE A 237 1.29 1.65 -15.16
C PHE A 237 -0.10 2.03 -15.66
N TYR A 238 -1.03 1.11 -15.52
CA TYR A 238 -2.41 1.24 -15.96
C TYR A 238 -3.33 0.65 -14.91
N ILE A 239 -4.47 1.30 -14.71
CA ILE A 239 -5.54 0.78 -13.86
C ILE A 239 -6.54 0.08 -14.76
N SER A 240 -6.75 -1.20 -14.51
CA SER A 240 -7.59 -2.08 -15.33
C SER A 240 -8.42 -3.00 -14.45
N LYS A 241 -9.09 -3.95 -15.08
CA LYS A 241 -9.84 -5.00 -14.40
C LYS A 241 -9.61 -6.35 -15.06
N THR A 242 -9.59 -7.39 -14.25
CA THR A 242 -9.49 -8.78 -14.71
C THR A 242 -10.65 -9.58 -14.16
N ILE A 243 -10.84 -10.77 -14.72
CA ILE A 243 -11.74 -11.80 -14.16
C ILE A 243 -10.82 -12.87 -13.57
N THR A 244 -10.97 -13.20 -12.29
CA THR A 244 -10.23 -14.29 -11.67
C THR A 244 -10.63 -15.62 -12.29
N ALA A 245 -9.74 -16.61 -12.31
CA ALA A 245 -10.04 -17.88 -12.94
C ALA A 245 -9.41 -19.06 -12.22
N THR A 246 -10.10 -20.20 -12.25
CA THR A 246 -9.53 -21.44 -11.73
C THR A 246 -8.39 -21.88 -12.63
N ARG A 247 -7.25 -22.18 -12.02
CA ARG A 247 -6.13 -22.86 -12.64
C ARG A 247 -5.86 -24.14 -11.88
N SER A 248 -5.24 -25.09 -12.55
CA SER A 248 -4.78 -26.31 -11.93
C SER A 248 -3.37 -26.58 -12.37
N ASN A 249 -2.50 -26.88 -11.41
CA ASN A 249 -1.29 -27.62 -11.72
C ASN A 249 -1.49 -29.08 -11.33
N LYS A 250 -0.50 -29.93 -11.65
CA LYS A 250 -0.55 -31.39 -11.44
C LYS A 250 -0.87 -31.82 -9.99
N VAL A 251 -0.91 -30.90 -9.02
CA VAL A 251 -1.10 -31.17 -7.60
C VAL A 251 -2.36 -30.53 -7.02
N LYS A 252 -2.64 -29.26 -7.32
CA LYS A 252 -3.76 -28.52 -6.70
C LYS A 252 -4.29 -27.43 -7.62
N SER A 253 -5.58 -27.15 -7.49
CA SER A 253 -6.21 -25.98 -8.10
C SER A 253 -6.00 -24.72 -7.25
N TYR A 254 -5.91 -23.58 -7.91
CA TYR A 254 -5.79 -22.25 -7.31
C TYR A 254 -6.57 -21.22 -8.13
N VAL A 255 -6.76 -20.02 -7.59
CA VAL A 255 -7.45 -18.93 -8.28
C VAL A 255 -6.41 -17.92 -8.79
N ALA A 256 -6.21 -17.89 -10.10
CA ALA A 256 -5.30 -16.95 -10.77
C ALA A 256 -5.91 -15.55 -10.86
N ILE A 257 -5.03 -14.54 -10.89
CA ILE A 257 -5.40 -13.11 -10.94
C ILE A 257 -6.14 -12.71 -12.21
N THR A 258 -6.01 -13.48 -13.29
CA THR A 258 -6.66 -13.23 -14.57
C THR A 258 -7.11 -14.53 -15.24
N ASP A 259 -8.18 -14.45 -16.03
CA ASP A 259 -8.58 -15.50 -16.94
C ASP A 259 -7.55 -15.69 -18.06
N HIS A 260 -7.68 -16.79 -18.80
CA HIS A 260 -6.71 -17.22 -19.80
C HIS A 260 -6.48 -16.14 -20.85
N ILE A 261 -5.24 -15.68 -20.95
CA ILE A 261 -4.80 -14.73 -21.96
C ILE A 261 -4.21 -15.52 -23.11
N ASN A 262 -4.97 -15.64 -24.20
CA ASN A 262 -4.65 -16.54 -25.31
C ASN A 262 -3.63 -15.96 -26.32
N SER A 263 -3.26 -14.68 -26.21
CA SER A 263 -2.29 -14.04 -27.10
C SER A 263 -1.61 -12.82 -26.50
N TYR A 264 -0.48 -12.41 -27.08
CA TYR A 264 0.21 -11.16 -26.70
C TYR A 264 -0.63 -9.90 -26.95
N SER A 265 -1.39 -9.87 -28.04
CA SER A 265 -2.25 -8.74 -28.35
C SER A 265 -3.34 -8.55 -27.31
N SER A 266 -3.76 -9.62 -26.63
CA SER A 266 -4.70 -9.54 -25.51
C SER A 266 -4.12 -8.88 -24.26
N PHE A 267 -2.79 -8.77 -24.10
CA PHE A 267 -2.24 -7.99 -22.99
C PHE A 267 -2.40 -6.48 -23.19
N GLN A 268 -2.38 -6.02 -24.45
CA GLN A 268 -2.49 -4.59 -24.78
C GLN A 268 -3.84 -4.01 -24.37
N THR A 269 -4.90 -4.83 -24.27
CA THR A 269 -6.24 -4.37 -23.83
C THR A 269 -6.20 -3.84 -22.40
N TYR A 270 -5.36 -4.42 -21.53
CA TYR A 270 -5.19 -3.99 -20.14
C TYR A 270 -4.38 -2.70 -19.99
N THR A 271 -3.72 -2.25 -21.06
CA THR A 271 -2.88 -1.04 -21.09
C THR A 271 -3.44 0.06 -22.00
N THR A 272 -4.76 0.07 -22.24
CA THR A 272 -5.44 1.06 -23.10
C THR A 272 -5.88 2.33 -22.36
N GLY A 273 -5.97 2.28 -21.03
CA GLY A 273 -6.44 3.38 -20.20
C GLY A 273 -5.40 4.49 -19.98
N LYS A 274 -5.68 5.36 -19.01
CA LYS A 274 -4.72 6.38 -18.57
C LYS A 274 -3.42 5.70 -18.13
N ARG A 275 -2.31 6.14 -18.74
CA ARG A 275 -0.96 5.76 -18.34
C ARG A 275 -0.52 6.61 -17.14
N TYR A 276 0.06 5.96 -16.15
CA TYR A 276 0.72 6.57 -15.00
C TYR A 276 2.21 6.26 -15.09
N GLU A 277 3.07 7.22 -14.77
CA GLU A 277 4.52 7.04 -14.94
C GLU A 277 5.18 6.45 -13.69
N THR A 278 4.56 6.61 -12.52
CA THR A 278 5.09 6.11 -11.24
C THR A 278 4.14 5.13 -10.57
N LEU A 279 4.69 4.25 -9.73
CA LEU A 279 3.89 3.32 -8.92
C LEU A 279 3.00 4.07 -7.92
N THR A 280 3.47 5.20 -7.36
CA THR A 280 2.70 6.06 -6.45
C THR A 280 1.42 6.56 -7.09
N GLU A 281 1.52 7.09 -8.32
CA GLU A 281 0.37 7.62 -9.07
C GLU A 281 -0.61 6.50 -9.42
N ALA A 282 -0.09 5.36 -9.87
CA ALA A 282 -0.89 4.18 -10.18
C ALA A 282 -1.63 3.68 -8.93
N TYR A 283 -0.93 3.51 -7.81
CA TYR A 283 -1.55 3.05 -6.57
C TYR A 283 -2.61 4.03 -6.04
N SER A 284 -2.37 5.33 -6.15
CA SER A 284 -3.36 6.35 -5.79
C SER A 284 -4.62 6.24 -6.65
N ALA A 285 -4.47 6.01 -7.95
CA ALA A 285 -5.59 5.79 -8.86
C ALA A 285 -6.32 4.45 -8.61
N TYR A 286 -5.57 3.40 -8.29
CA TYR A 286 -6.11 2.11 -7.87
C TYR A 286 -6.95 2.23 -6.60
N LYS A 287 -6.39 2.87 -5.55
CA LYS A 287 -7.09 3.12 -4.27
C LYS A 287 -8.37 3.90 -4.48
N LYS A 288 -8.34 4.91 -5.34
CA LYS A 288 -9.54 5.65 -5.75
C LYS A 288 -10.56 4.74 -6.45
N GLN A 289 -10.11 3.90 -7.39
CA GLN A 289 -11.01 2.97 -8.08
C GLN A 289 -11.68 2.00 -7.10
N VAL A 290 -10.94 1.44 -6.15
CA VAL A 290 -11.48 0.53 -5.14
C VAL A 290 -12.48 1.23 -4.22
N ASN A 291 -12.19 2.45 -3.77
CA ASN A 291 -13.06 3.16 -2.81
C ASN A 291 -14.28 3.82 -3.46
N ASP A 292 -14.15 4.34 -4.67
CA ASP A 292 -15.16 5.22 -5.26
C ASP A 292 -16.03 4.52 -6.32
N ASN A 293 -15.56 3.40 -6.90
CA ASN A 293 -16.34 2.67 -7.90
C ASN A 293 -17.23 1.61 -7.24
N ALA A 294 -18.54 1.74 -7.43
CA ALA A 294 -19.52 0.78 -6.93
C ALA A 294 -19.25 -0.68 -7.36
N GLU A 295 -18.54 -0.90 -8.47
CA GLU A 295 -18.11 -2.25 -8.91
C GLU A 295 -17.07 -2.90 -7.97
N PHE A 296 -16.35 -2.12 -7.15
CA PHE A 296 -15.17 -2.59 -6.41
C PHE A 296 -15.13 -2.19 -4.93
N THR A 297 -16.15 -1.49 -4.43
CA THR A 297 -16.24 -1.07 -3.01
C THR A 297 -16.26 -2.23 -2.03
N GLU A 298 -16.65 -3.43 -2.48
CA GLU A 298 -16.56 -4.67 -1.70
C GLU A 298 -15.11 -5.05 -1.34
N TYR A 299 -14.11 -4.52 -2.07
CA TYR A 299 -12.69 -4.80 -1.85
C TYR A 299 -11.96 -3.71 -1.07
N LYS A 300 -12.65 -2.68 -0.57
CA LYS A 300 -12.03 -1.54 0.16
C LYS A 300 -11.15 -1.98 1.34
N ASP A 301 -11.58 -3.01 2.05
CA ASP A 301 -10.90 -3.52 3.25
C ASP A 301 -9.69 -4.39 2.90
N THR A 302 -9.43 -4.63 1.60
CA THR A 302 -8.23 -5.32 1.11
C THR A 302 -7.05 -4.37 0.89
N LEU A 303 -7.31 -3.05 0.85
CA LEU A 303 -6.28 -2.06 0.54
C LEU A 303 -5.17 -2.09 1.60
N PRO A 304 -3.89 -2.20 1.18
CA PRO A 304 -2.76 -2.03 2.08
C PRO A 304 -2.85 -0.67 2.79
N GLU A 305 -2.75 -0.69 4.12
CA GLU A 305 -2.73 0.50 4.96
C GLU A 305 -1.54 1.42 4.68
#